data_AF-A0A2I8AE84-F1
#
_entry.id   AF-A0A2I8AE84-F1
#
_cell.length_a   1.000
_cell.length_b   1.000
_cell.length_c   1.000
_cell.angle_alpha   90.00
_cell.angle_beta   90.00
_cell.angle_gamma   90.00
#
_symmetry.space_group_name_H-M   'P 1'
#
loop_
_entity.id
_entity.type
_entity.pdbx_description
1 polymer ?
#
loop_
_entity_poly.entity_id
_entity_poly.type
_entity_poly.pdbx_seq_one_letter_code
_entity_poly.pdbx_strand_id
1 'polypeptide(L)'
;MSELITVASQRDLQSDKEYINIRVDGASVLSNPFDFTDQSSRDKACDAYAEWLILNMQTALTADTFIHVSLEKWILQGLSISQKYKNPHVQDVARQLKLLLGLLQCGQKLKLICSCRQSDERVRCHADSIKLALEKMYQHHHRLQNIA
;
A
#
# COMPACT_ATOMS: atom_id res chain seq x y z
N MET A 1 -6.56 10.29 -13.11
CA MET A 1 -5.94 9.10 -12.49
C MET A 1 -6.64 8.62 -11.22
N SER A 2 -7.27 9.51 -10.43
CA SER A 2 -7.99 9.13 -9.21
C SER A 2 -9.16 8.14 -9.41
N GLU A 3 -9.55 7.87 -10.66
CA GLU A 3 -10.63 6.94 -11.04
C GLU A 3 -10.16 5.49 -11.26
N LEU A 4 -8.85 5.22 -11.33
CA LEU A 4 -8.36 3.84 -11.55
C LEU A 4 -8.19 3.07 -10.24
N ILE A 5 -7.92 3.78 -9.15
CA ILE A 5 -7.71 3.18 -7.83
C ILE A 5 -8.52 3.95 -6.79
N THR A 6 -9.37 3.25 -6.06
CA THR A 6 -10.09 3.78 -4.91
C THR A 6 -9.77 3.02 -3.64
N VAL A 7 -9.98 3.63 -2.48
CA VAL A 7 -9.74 3.04 -1.15
C VAL A 7 -11.07 3.00 -0.41
N ALA A 8 -11.42 1.86 0.15
CA ALA A 8 -12.66 1.68 0.90
C ALA A 8 -12.42 0.96 2.23
N SER A 9 -13.32 1.21 3.19
CA SER A 9 -13.34 0.48 4.45
C SER A 9 -13.74 -0.97 4.21
N GLN A 10 -13.16 -1.89 4.99
CA GLN A 10 -13.64 -3.28 5.04
C GLN A 10 -15.11 -3.38 5.47
N ARG A 11 -15.63 -2.37 6.17
CA ARG A 11 -17.05 -2.29 6.57
C ARG A 11 -17.98 -1.94 5.41
N ASP A 12 -17.43 -1.35 4.34
CA ASP A 12 -18.16 -0.84 3.18
C ASP A 12 -17.90 -1.70 1.93
N LEU A 13 -18.01 -3.03 2.07
CA LEU A 13 -17.90 -4.00 0.99
C LEU A 13 -19.15 -4.00 0.09
N GLN A 14 -19.55 -2.85 -0.45
CA GLN A 14 -20.53 -2.86 -1.53
C GLN A 14 -19.88 -3.37 -2.82
N SER A 15 -20.51 -4.36 -3.45
CA SER A 15 -20.07 -4.90 -4.73
C SER A 15 -20.27 -3.84 -5.81
N ASP A 16 -19.16 -3.25 -6.23
CA ASP A 16 -19.12 -2.33 -7.34
C ASP A 16 -18.54 -3.08 -8.53
N LYS A 17 -19.38 -3.34 -9.55
CA LYS A 17 -18.99 -4.16 -10.70
C LYS A 17 -17.88 -3.50 -11.54
N GLU A 18 -17.62 -2.21 -11.33
CA GLU A 18 -16.59 -1.47 -12.04
C GLU A 18 -15.18 -1.74 -11.48
N TYR A 19 -15.06 -2.13 -10.21
CA TYR A 19 -13.78 -2.28 -9.53
C TYR A 19 -13.52 -3.72 -9.06
N ILE A 20 -12.28 -4.18 -9.25
CA ILE A 20 -11.78 -5.39 -8.62
C ILE A 20 -11.43 -5.07 -7.16
N ASN A 21 -12.09 -5.77 -6.22
CA ASN A 21 -11.80 -5.64 -4.79
C ASN A 21 -10.48 -6.33 -4.42
N ILE A 22 -9.54 -5.57 -3.89
CA ILE A 22 -8.23 -6.04 -3.44
C ILE A 22 -8.09 -5.79 -1.94
N ARG A 23 -8.01 -6.86 -1.14
CA ARG A 23 -7.76 -6.72 0.30
C ARG A 23 -6.30 -6.35 0.56
N VAL A 24 -6.10 -5.28 1.33
CA VAL A 24 -4.78 -4.82 1.81
C VAL A 24 -4.72 -4.74 3.33
N ASP A 25 -5.72 -5.29 4.02
CA ASP A 25 -5.76 -5.45 5.48
C ASP A 25 -4.83 -6.58 5.96
N GLY A 26 -4.91 -6.94 7.25
CA GLY A 26 -4.07 -7.93 7.92
C GLY A 26 -3.99 -9.33 7.30
N ALA A 27 -4.86 -9.68 6.35
CA ALA A 27 -4.76 -10.92 5.59
C ALA A 27 -3.83 -10.82 4.37
N SER A 28 -3.39 -9.62 4.01
CA SER A 28 -2.60 -9.32 2.82
C SER A 28 -1.13 -9.13 3.14
N VAL A 29 -0.24 -9.46 2.20
CA VAL A 29 1.17 -9.07 2.27
C VAL A 29 1.36 -7.55 2.20
N LEU A 30 0.33 -6.81 1.77
CA LEU A 30 0.30 -5.35 1.76
C LEU A 30 -0.24 -4.76 3.08
N SER A 31 -0.47 -5.57 4.11
CA SER A 31 -0.91 -5.08 5.42
C SER A 31 0.09 -4.11 6.03
N ASN A 32 -0.40 -3.18 6.85
CA ASN A 32 0.44 -2.41 7.73
C ASN A 32 1.09 -3.35 8.78
N PRO A 33 2.42 -3.44 8.88
CA PRO A 33 3.08 -4.30 9.86
C PRO A 33 3.12 -3.69 11.25
N PHE A 34 2.78 -2.41 11.42
CA PHE A 34 2.80 -1.72 12.71
C PHE A 34 1.47 -1.87 13.45
N ASP A 35 1.53 -2.29 14.71
CA ASP A 35 0.37 -2.37 15.60
C ASP A 35 -0.05 -0.96 16.08
N PHE A 36 -1.34 -0.81 16.34
CA PHE A 36 -1.94 0.37 16.94
C PHE A 36 -3.19 0.01 17.74
N THR A 37 -3.44 0.75 18.82
CA THR A 37 -4.55 0.49 19.76
C THR A 37 -5.54 1.66 19.83
N ASP A 38 -5.16 2.81 19.29
CA ASP A 38 -5.96 4.03 19.26
C ASP A 38 -5.77 4.80 17.95
N GLN A 39 -6.50 5.90 17.79
CA GLN A 39 -6.46 6.74 16.59
C GLN A 39 -5.11 7.42 16.37
N SER A 40 -4.44 7.91 17.43
CA SER A 40 -3.16 8.61 17.28
C SER A 40 -2.04 7.66 16.89
N SER A 41 -1.99 6.48 17.52
CA SER A 41 -1.07 5.39 17.20
C SER A 41 -1.33 4.82 15.81
N ARG A 42 -2.60 4.75 15.36
CA ARG A 42 -2.94 4.36 13.98
C ARG A 42 -2.35 5.30 12.95
N ASP A 43 -2.51 6.61 13.15
CA ASP A 43 -2.02 7.58 12.19
C ASP A 43 -0.47 7.52 12.10
N LYS A 44 0.21 7.41 13.24
CA LYS A 44 1.66 7.14 13.29
C LYS A 44 2.06 5.84 12.58
N ALA A 45 1.31 4.76 12.80
CA ALA A 45 1.55 3.49 12.14
C ALA A 45 1.36 3.58 10.62
N CYS A 46 0.37 4.34 10.14
CA CYS A 46 0.15 4.57 8.71
C CYS A 46 1.23 5.45 8.09
N ASP A 47 1.68 6.48 8.79
CA ASP A 47 2.79 7.34 8.34
C ASP A 47 4.11 6.56 8.27
N ALA A 48 4.40 5.73 9.28
CA ALA A 48 5.56 4.84 9.27
C ALA A 48 5.50 3.82 8.13
N TYR A 49 4.33 3.25 7.86
CA TYR A 49 4.14 2.39 6.68
C TYR A 49 4.40 3.14 5.38
N ALA A 50 3.89 4.37 5.25
CA ALA A 50 4.13 5.19 4.06
C ALA A 50 5.62 5.44 3.85
N GLU A 51 6.34 5.79 4.91
CA GLU A 51 7.79 6.00 4.87
C GLU A 51 8.53 4.72 4.47
N TRP A 52 8.24 3.60 5.13
CA TRP A 52 8.82 2.29 4.82
C TRP A 52 8.56 1.90 3.36
N LEU A 53 7.32 2.06 2.90
CA LEU A 53 6.92 1.74 1.54
C LEU A 53 7.69 2.61 0.54
N ILE A 54 7.79 3.92 0.76
CA ILE A 54 8.52 4.83 -0.13
C ILE A 54 10.00 4.46 -0.21
N LEU A 55 10.65 4.25 0.93
CA LEU A 55 12.08 3.90 0.97
C LEU A 55 12.35 2.62 0.18
N ASN A 56 11.52 1.59 0.37
CA ASN A 56 11.66 0.33 -0.34
C ASN A 56 11.18 0.39 -1.81
N MET A 57 10.25 1.30 -2.14
CA MET A 57 9.74 1.46 -3.50
C MET A 57 10.58 2.32 -4.40
N GLN A 58 11.22 3.39 -3.89
CA GLN A 58 12.19 4.16 -4.67
C GLN A 58 13.24 3.19 -5.20
N THR A 59 13.77 2.34 -4.34
CA THR A 59 14.65 1.24 -4.70
C THR A 59 14.06 0.32 -5.78
N ALA A 60 12.80 -0.12 -5.64
CA ALA A 60 12.15 -1.01 -6.61
C ALA A 60 11.79 -0.33 -7.96
N LEU A 61 11.65 0.99 -7.99
CA LEU A 61 11.29 1.79 -9.17
C LEU A 61 12.51 2.35 -9.90
N THR A 62 13.63 2.56 -9.22
CA THR A 62 14.79 3.27 -9.78
C THR A 62 16.09 2.47 -9.82
N ALA A 63 16.17 1.28 -9.22
CA ALA A 63 17.43 0.55 -9.13
C ALA A 63 17.28 -0.97 -9.29
N ASP A 64 18.24 -1.60 -9.97
CA ASP A 64 18.37 -3.06 -10.10
C ASP A 64 18.66 -3.77 -8.76
N THR A 65 18.97 -3.02 -7.69
CA THR A 65 19.42 -3.57 -6.40
C THR A 65 18.46 -3.21 -5.28
N PHE A 66 17.85 -4.23 -4.65
CA PHE A 66 17.00 -4.07 -3.47
C PHE A 66 17.85 -3.81 -2.21
N ILE A 67 17.88 -2.57 -1.73
CA ILE A 67 18.27 -2.26 -0.35
C ILE A 67 17.06 -2.57 0.54
N HIS A 68 17.08 -3.72 1.20
CA HIS A 68 16.07 -4.07 2.19
C HIS A 68 16.18 -3.13 3.40
N VAL A 69 15.20 -2.25 3.57
CA VAL A 69 15.09 -1.45 4.80
C VAL A 69 14.29 -2.27 5.81
N SER A 70 15.00 -2.82 6.80
CA SER A 70 14.41 -3.53 7.94
C SER A 70 13.45 -2.62 8.72
N LEU A 71 12.41 -3.22 9.30
CA LEU A 71 11.46 -2.53 10.16
C LEU A 71 12.07 -2.06 11.50
N GLU A 72 13.28 -2.53 11.85
CA GLU A 72 14.00 -2.18 13.09
C GLU A 72 14.11 -0.68 13.34
N LYS A 73 14.26 0.12 12.28
CA LYS A 73 14.31 1.60 12.37
C LYS A 73 13.10 2.15 13.14
N TRP A 74 11.90 1.65 12.84
CA TRP A 74 10.65 2.13 13.44
C TRP A 74 10.40 1.50 14.81
N ILE A 75 10.95 0.31 15.09
CA ILE A 75 10.94 -0.28 16.44
C ILE A 75 11.70 0.62 17.41
N LEU A 76 12.87 1.14 17.01
CA LEU A 76 13.65 2.09 17.82
C LEU A 76 12.92 3.43 18.07
N GLN A 77 11.92 3.75 17.26
CA GLN A 77 11.06 4.93 17.43
C GLN A 77 9.82 4.65 18.29
N GLY A 78 9.71 3.45 18.87
CA GLY A 78 8.63 3.07 19.76
C GLY A 78 7.41 2.45 19.07
N LEU A 79 7.50 2.12 17.76
CA LEU A 79 6.43 1.37 17.08
C LEU A 79 6.56 -0.12 17.36
N SER A 80 5.43 -0.78 17.58
CA SER A 80 5.37 -2.23 17.76
C SER A 80 5.07 -2.91 16.43
N ILE A 81 5.79 -3.99 16.11
CA ILE A 81 5.46 -4.83 14.96
C ILE A 81 4.38 -5.81 15.36
N SER A 82 3.33 -5.86 14.54
CA SER A 82 2.23 -6.78 14.74
C SER A 82 2.69 -8.23 14.68
N GLN A 83 2.39 -8.97 15.74
CA GLN A 83 2.56 -10.43 15.76
C GLN A 83 1.43 -11.13 14.99
N LYS A 84 0.36 -10.41 14.65
CA LYS A 84 -0.83 -10.94 13.97
C LYS A 84 -0.75 -10.84 12.46
N TYR A 85 -0.04 -9.84 11.96
CA TYR A 85 0.11 -9.62 10.52
C TYR A 85 1.40 -10.28 10.02
N LYS A 86 1.39 -10.74 8.77
CA LYS A 86 2.60 -11.26 8.15
C LYS A 86 3.63 -10.13 8.13
N ASN A 87 4.77 -10.31 8.79
CA ASN A 87 5.90 -9.39 8.67
C ASN A 87 6.36 -9.42 7.20
N PRO A 88 5.96 -8.42 6.38
CA PRO A 88 5.98 -8.61 4.95
C PRO A 88 7.40 -8.36 4.45
N HIS A 89 7.98 -9.38 3.81
CA HIS A 89 9.27 -9.18 3.16
C HIS A 89 9.10 -8.21 1.99
N VAL A 90 10.05 -7.28 1.83
CA VAL A 90 9.96 -6.23 0.80
C VAL A 90 9.74 -6.79 -0.61
N GLN A 91 10.33 -7.94 -0.91
CA GLN A 91 10.18 -8.59 -2.21
C GLN A 91 8.74 -9.08 -2.44
N ASP A 92 8.05 -9.54 -1.40
CA ASP A 92 6.65 -9.97 -1.51
C ASP A 92 5.72 -8.78 -1.76
N VAL A 93 5.98 -7.65 -1.06
CA VAL A 93 5.27 -6.39 -1.30
C VAL A 93 5.52 -5.91 -2.73
N ALA A 94 6.78 -5.87 -3.18
CA ALA A 94 7.12 -5.44 -4.53
C ALA A 94 6.49 -6.33 -5.59
N ARG A 95 6.50 -7.66 -5.41
CA ARG A 95 5.82 -8.60 -6.31
C ARG A 95 4.32 -8.32 -6.36
N GLN A 96 3.68 -8.13 -5.21
CA GLN A 96 2.24 -7.84 -5.16
C GLN A 96 1.90 -6.50 -5.83
N LEU A 97 2.70 -5.46 -5.64
CA LEU A 97 2.51 -4.17 -6.31
C LEU A 97 2.68 -4.29 -7.83
N LYS A 98 3.65 -5.08 -8.32
CA LYS A 98 3.81 -5.35 -9.75
C LYS A 98 2.62 -6.10 -10.34
N LEU A 99 2.03 -7.05 -9.61
CA LEU A 99 0.80 -7.74 -10.04
C LEU A 99 -0.37 -6.75 -10.16
N LEU A 100 -0.55 -5.87 -9.17
CA LEU A 100 -1.60 -4.84 -9.21
C LEU A 100 -1.36 -3.83 -10.35
N LEU A 101 -0.11 -3.44 -10.59
CA LEU A 101 0.25 -2.62 -11.74
C LEU A 101 -0.14 -3.29 -13.07
N GLY A 102 0.11 -4.59 -13.23
CA GLY A 102 -0.30 -5.34 -14.42
C GLY A 102 -1.80 -5.29 -14.67
N LEU A 103 -2.63 -5.40 -13.61
CA LEU A 103 -4.08 -5.25 -13.73
C LEU A 103 -4.46 -3.86 -14.26
N LEU A 104 -3.84 -2.80 -13.74
CA LEU A 104 -4.07 -1.42 -14.19
C LEU A 104 -3.67 -1.25 -15.66
N GLN A 105 -2.55 -1.84 -16.09
CA GLN A 105 -2.09 -1.82 -17.47
C GLN A 105 -3.04 -2.57 -18.42
N CYS A 106 -3.77 -3.56 -17.93
CA CYS A 106 -4.86 -4.22 -18.66
C CYS A 106 -6.19 -3.44 -18.64
N GLY A 107 -6.20 -2.21 -18.12
CA GLY A 107 -7.40 -1.36 -18.05
C GLY A 107 -8.36 -1.69 -16.90
N GLN A 108 -7.97 -2.56 -15.96
CA GLN A 108 -8.79 -2.87 -14.79
C GLN A 108 -8.73 -1.72 -13.77
N LYS A 109 -9.84 -1.51 -13.06
CA LYS A 109 -9.91 -0.57 -11.93
C LYS A 109 -9.84 -1.34 -10.61
N LEU A 110 -9.15 -0.78 -9.61
CA LEU A 110 -8.88 -1.44 -8.34
C LEU A 110 -9.54 -0.72 -7.17
N LYS A 111 -10.17 -1.47 -6.27
CA LYS A 111 -10.69 -0.98 -4.99
C LYS A 111 -9.90 -1.62 -3.85
N LEU A 112 -9.05 -0.85 -3.19
CA LEU A 112 -8.22 -1.29 -2.07
C LEU A 112 -9.07 -1.31 -0.80
N ILE A 113 -9.31 -2.49 -0.25
CA ILE A 113 -10.12 -2.71 0.95
C ILE A 113 -9.20 -2.79 2.16
N CYS A 114 -9.41 -1.90 3.12
CA CYS A 114 -8.56 -1.77 4.30
C CYS A 114 -9.38 -1.63 5.59
N SER A 115 -8.88 -2.26 6.68
CA SER A 115 -9.43 -2.11 8.03
C SER A 115 -9.08 -0.77 8.69
N CYS A 116 -7.98 -0.13 8.31
CA CYS A 116 -7.58 1.19 8.81
C CYS A 116 -8.49 2.31 8.31
N ARG A 117 -9.16 2.11 7.16
CA ARG A 117 -10.02 3.14 6.55
C ARG A 117 -11.28 3.32 7.39
N GLN A 118 -11.52 4.56 7.80
CA GLN A 118 -12.72 5.00 8.50
C GLN A 118 -13.56 5.90 7.59
N SER A 119 -14.79 6.21 8.02
CA SER A 119 -15.71 7.10 7.31
C SER A 119 -15.23 8.55 7.25
N ASP A 120 -14.44 9.00 8.23
CA ASP A 120 -13.74 10.28 8.17
C ASP A 120 -12.51 10.15 7.27
N GLU A 121 -12.50 10.85 6.13
CA GLU A 121 -11.39 10.84 5.17
C GLU A 121 -10.10 11.48 5.67
N ARG A 122 -10.14 12.23 6.78
CA ARG A 122 -8.95 12.82 7.41
C ARG A 122 -8.12 11.80 8.17
N VAL A 123 -8.70 10.63 8.44
CA VAL A 123 -8.04 9.50 9.09
C VAL A 123 -7.01 8.89 8.14
N ARG A 124 -5.76 8.77 8.61
CA ARG A 124 -4.70 8.13 7.83
C ARG A 124 -5.03 6.65 7.61
N CYS A 125 -4.83 6.20 6.36
CA CYS A 125 -4.93 4.80 5.99
C CYS A 125 -3.71 4.39 5.18
N HIS A 126 -3.09 3.26 5.52
CA HIS A 126 -1.92 2.76 4.77
C HIS A 126 -2.26 2.39 3.31
N ALA A 127 -3.53 2.09 3.02
CA ALA A 127 -4.00 1.85 1.66
C ALA A 127 -3.90 3.09 0.77
N ASP A 128 -3.93 4.30 1.34
CA ASP A 128 -3.68 5.53 0.58
C ASP A 128 -2.22 5.59 0.12
N SER A 129 -1.28 5.10 0.94
CA SER A 129 0.13 4.98 0.56
C SER A 129 0.34 3.97 -0.57
N ILE A 130 -0.36 2.83 -0.53
CA ILE A 130 -0.36 1.82 -1.60
C ILE A 130 -0.95 2.39 -2.89
N LYS A 131 -2.06 3.13 -2.80
CA LYS A 131 -2.67 3.82 -3.94
C LYS A 131 -1.66 4.77 -4.59
N LEU A 132 -1.08 5.68 -3.81
CA LEU A 132 -0.11 6.66 -4.31
C LEU A 132 1.09 5.98 -4.98
N ALA A 133 1.57 4.90 -4.38
CA ALA A 133 2.61 4.05 -4.91
C ALA A 133 2.27 3.51 -6.31
N LEU A 134 1.14 2.82 -6.45
CA LEU A 134 0.68 2.26 -7.73
C LEU A 134 0.44 3.35 -8.78
N GLU A 135 -0.11 4.50 -8.37
CA GLU A 135 -0.31 5.64 -9.27
C GLU A 135 1.01 6.13 -9.85
N LYS A 136 2.04 6.29 -9.02
CA LYS A 136 3.38 6.68 -9.48
C LYS A 136 4.02 5.62 -10.39
N MET A 137 3.89 4.34 -10.04
CA MET A 137 4.40 3.23 -10.86
C MET A 137 3.75 3.23 -12.26
N TYR A 138 2.44 3.41 -12.32
CA TYR A 138 1.67 3.45 -13.56
C TYR A 138 2.06 4.65 -14.44
N GLN A 139 2.15 5.85 -13.85
CA GLN A 139 2.59 7.06 -14.57
C GLN A 139 4.00 6.94 -15.13
N HIS A 140 4.90 6.27 -14.41
CA HIS A 140 6.27 6.07 -14.86
C HIS A 140 6.31 5.14 -16.08
N HIS A 141 5.61 4.00 -16.03
CA HIS A 141 5.54 3.06 -17.15
C HIS A 141 4.89 3.67 -18.39
N HIS A 142 3.76 4.37 -18.23
CA HIS A 142 3.07 5.00 -19.35
C HIS A 142 3.92 6.10 -20.02
N ARG A 143 4.76 6.80 -19.24
CA ARG A 143 5.73 7.74 -19.81
C ARG A 143 6.79 7.04 -20.64
N LEU A 144 7.35 5.93 -20.17
CA LEU A 144 8.35 5.16 -20.92
C LEU A 144 7.79 4.59 -22.22
N GLN A 145 6.54 4.12 -22.22
CA GLN A 145 5.88 3.58 -23.43
C GLN A 145 5.54 4.64 -24.48
N ASN A 146 5.35 5.91 -24.08
CA ASN A 146 5.06 7.02 -24.99
C ASN A 146 6.33 7.73 -25.51
N ILE A 147 7.51 7.31 -25.06
CA ILE A 147 8.82 7.83 -25.52
C ILE A 147 9.47 6.86 -26.53
N ALA A 148 8.92 5.64 -26.69
CA ALA A 148 9.31 4.65 -27.69
C ALA A 148 8.43 4.74 -28.94
#